data_AF-A0A1T4M9C8-F1
#
_entry.id   AF-A0A1T4M9C8-F1
#
_cell.length_a   1.000
_cell.length_b   1.000
_cell.length_c   1.000
_cell.angle_alpha   90.00
_cell.angle_beta   90.00
_cell.angle_gamma   90.00
#
_symmetry.space_group_name_H-M   'P 1'
#
loop_
_entity.id
_entity.type
_entity.pdbx_description
1 polymer ?
#
loop_
_entity_poly.entity_id
_entity_poly.type
_entity_poly.pdbx_seq_one_letter_code
_entity_poly.pdbx_strand_id
1 'polypeptide(L)'
;MRTSILLSVILMGATAVQGQSFTLKGTLAKNTLAVNSYIYLRYEQQGKAILDSCRLQQQTYHFKGQVGYPVEATLFLKPGDKDAEYYRQTRLLKPYEHTFYLDAAALTATSAGELRETTVTGGAAEADRQAIEAELSAIYQRGEKEYGAKREAAYNAKDSVAIAAVTRLSYRNDDEREAAKLRFMQQHPQTGIMLKLLQEYTRTKINPVVIGPLYDGMLPSLKTSPEGVAYGRRLAKAREIAPGMPAPAVALEDRNGQLVTLASLKGKVVLLDFWGSWCYPCRMSHPHLREVYARYKAAGFEILGVSNERGDPAGWKEKWTKAMDTDQMTWLNVLNTAASTDKEKGVLDAYDVKAFPTKILIDREGKIVVKLVGNSEGSRDALDAQLERLLGKEH
;
A
#
# COMPACT_ATOMS: atom_id res chain seq x y z
N MET A 1 -50.79 -45.27 15.90
CA MET A 1 -49.53 -44.91 15.21
C MET A 1 -49.29 -43.42 15.41
N ARG A 2 -48.31 -43.04 16.25
CA ARG A 2 -47.86 -41.65 16.42
C ARG A 2 -46.46 -41.54 15.85
N THR A 3 -46.35 -40.95 14.67
CA THR A 3 -45.08 -40.67 13.98
C THR A 3 -44.41 -39.47 14.67
N SER A 4 -43.27 -39.71 15.31
CA SER A 4 -42.43 -38.65 15.87
C SER A 4 -41.40 -38.23 14.83
N ILE A 5 -41.40 -36.95 14.46
CA ILE A 5 -40.41 -36.33 13.57
C ILE A 5 -39.24 -35.88 14.45
N LEU A 6 -38.07 -36.52 14.31
CA LEU A 6 -36.83 -36.07 14.94
C LEU A 6 -36.27 -34.88 14.15
N LEU A 7 -36.33 -33.70 14.76
CA LEU A 7 -35.65 -32.50 14.29
C LEU A 7 -34.15 -32.61 14.63
N SER A 8 -33.32 -32.89 13.63
CA SER A 8 -31.87 -32.94 13.80
C SER A 8 -31.30 -31.52 13.75
N VAL A 9 -30.99 -30.95 14.91
CA VAL A 9 -30.24 -29.69 15.02
C VAL A 9 -28.77 -30.00 14.73
N ILE A 10 -28.29 -29.59 13.56
CA ILE A 10 -26.85 -29.59 13.24
C ILE A 10 -26.23 -28.44 14.04
N LEU A 11 -25.67 -28.78 15.20
CA LEU A 11 -24.80 -27.89 15.96
C LEU A 11 -23.50 -27.72 15.14
N MET A 12 -23.36 -26.61 14.42
CA MET A 12 -22.06 -26.19 13.89
C MET A 12 -21.15 -25.91 15.09
N GLY A 13 -20.31 -26.88 15.44
CA GLY A 13 -19.26 -26.70 16.42
C GLY A 13 -18.31 -25.62 15.93
N ALA A 14 -18.21 -24.51 16.67
CA ALA A 14 -17.10 -23.59 16.54
C ALA A 14 -15.82 -24.36 16.91
N THR A 15 -15.06 -24.80 15.91
CA THR A 15 -13.70 -25.29 16.15
C THR A 15 -12.90 -24.11 16.69
N ALA A 16 -12.63 -24.10 17.99
CA ALA A 16 -11.63 -23.22 18.56
C ALA A 16 -10.32 -23.46 17.81
N VAL A 17 -9.79 -22.44 17.13
CA VAL A 17 -8.44 -22.48 16.59
C VAL A 17 -7.52 -22.66 17.80
N GLN A 18 -7.03 -23.88 17.99
CA GLN A 18 -6.17 -24.23 19.10
C GLN A 18 -4.85 -23.48 18.90
N GLY A 19 -4.60 -22.47 19.75
CA GLY A 19 -3.39 -21.65 19.65
C GLY A 19 -2.15 -22.53 19.69
N GLN A 20 -1.29 -22.40 18.68
CA GLN A 20 -0.05 -23.15 18.62
C GLN A 20 0.97 -22.45 19.52
N SER A 21 1.73 -23.24 20.28
CA SER A 21 2.61 -22.70 21.32
C SER A 21 3.93 -22.20 20.72
N PHE A 22 4.45 -21.11 21.26
CA PHE A 22 5.80 -20.62 20.98
C PHE A 22 6.63 -20.59 22.25
N THR A 23 7.95 -20.66 22.07
CA THR A 23 8.92 -20.27 23.10
C THR A 23 9.91 -19.30 22.49
N LEU A 24 10.32 -18.29 23.24
CA LEU A 24 11.34 -17.33 22.82
C LEU A 24 12.38 -17.26 23.92
N LYS A 25 13.58 -17.77 23.66
CA LYS A 25 14.72 -17.63 24.57
C LYS A 25 15.63 -16.54 24.05
N GLY A 26 16.14 -15.68 24.92
CA GLY A 26 17.03 -14.64 24.44
C GLY A 26 18.14 -14.24 25.40
N THR A 27 19.12 -13.56 24.81
CA THR A 27 20.28 -13.01 25.48
C THR A 27 20.46 -11.54 25.08
N LEU A 28 20.81 -10.69 26.04
CA LEU A 28 20.98 -9.26 25.84
C LEU A 28 22.18 -8.73 26.63
N ALA A 29 23.23 -8.35 25.92
CA ALA A 29 24.46 -7.84 26.53
C ALA A 29 24.30 -6.43 27.10
N LYS A 30 23.65 -5.51 26.37
CA LYS A 30 23.43 -4.12 26.78
C LYS A 30 21.93 -3.80 26.87
N ASN A 31 21.55 -3.18 27.97
CA ASN A 31 20.19 -2.74 28.24
C ASN A 31 20.14 -1.22 28.46
N THR A 32 20.84 -0.47 27.60
CA THR A 32 21.00 0.97 27.72
C THR A 32 19.64 1.68 27.76
N LEU A 33 19.55 2.72 28.60
CA LEU A 33 18.33 3.50 28.89
C LEU A 33 17.22 2.75 29.65
N ALA A 34 17.35 1.45 29.93
CA ALA A 34 16.34 0.72 30.68
C ALA A 34 16.23 1.21 32.13
N VAL A 35 15.02 1.55 32.58
CA VAL A 35 14.76 1.98 33.98
C VAL A 35 14.41 0.83 34.92
N ASN A 36 14.29 -0.39 34.40
CA ASN A 36 14.04 -1.59 35.18
C ASN A 36 14.69 -2.82 34.55
N SER A 37 14.72 -3.93 35.30
CA SER A 37 15.31 -5.19 34.84
C SER A 37 14.31 -6.09 34.12
N TYR A 38 13.38 -5.51 33.34
CA TYR A 38 12.40 -6.27 32.57
C TYR A 38 12.58 -6.04 31.08
N ILE A 39 12.41 -7.11 30.32
CA ILE A 39 12.16 -7.07 28.90
C ILE A 39 10.68 -7.37 28.67
N TYR A 40 10.09 -6.64 27.73
CA TYR A 40 8.67 -6.73 27.40
C TYR A 40 8.52 -7.28 25.99
N LEU A 41 7.50 -8.12 25.80
CA LEU A 41 7.09 -8.64 24.50
C LEU A 41 5.69 -8.10 24.20
N ARG A 42 5.52 -7.38 23.09
CA ARG A 42 4.22 -6.89 22.63
C ARG A 42 3.91 -7.39 21.23
N TYR A 43 2.69 -7.87 21.01
CA TYR A 43 2.18 -8.25 19.70
C TYR A 43 0.64 -8.17 19.68
N GLU A 44 0.02 -8.32 18.52
CA GLU A 44 -1.44 -8.31 18.38
C GLU A 44 -1.95 -9.66 17.85
N GLN A 45 -2.99 -10.22 18.48
CA GLN A 45 -3.66 -11.42 17.97
C GLN A 45 -5.16 -11.23 18.10
N GLN A 46 -5.91 -11.55 17.04
CA GLN A 46 -7.37 -11.46 17.05
C GLN A 46 -7.88 -10.06 17.44
N GLY A 47 -7.19 -9.00 16.98
CA GLY A 47 -7.52 -7.61 17.29
C GLY A 47 -7.25 -7.19 18.74
N LYS A 48 -6.48 -7.98 19.49
CA LYS A 48 -6.15 -7.71 20.90
C LYS A 48 -4.65 -7.58 21.07
N ALA A 49 -4.23 -6.47 21.65
CA ALA A 49 -2.85 -6.28 22.08
C ALA A 49 -2.53 -7.24 23.25
N ILE A 50 -1.44 -7.98 23.09
CA ILE A 50 -0.86 -8.85 24.11
C ILE A 50 0.44 -8.21 24.56
N LEU A 51 0.61 -8.09 25.87
CA LEU A 51 1.81 -7.59 26.52
C LEU A 51 2.24 -8.59 27.59
N ASP A 52 3.45 -9.10 27.45
CA ASP A 52 4.10 -9.96 28.44
C ASP A 52 5.42 -9.32 28.89
N SER A 53 5.94 -9.76 30.03
CA SER A 53 7.22 -9.29 30.56
C SER A 53 7.99 -10.42 31.21
N CYS A 54 9.31 -10.42 31.00
CA CYS A 54 10.23 -11.33 31.64
C CYS A 54 11.32 -10.54 32.36
N ARG A 55 11.67 -10.97 33.57
CA ARG A 55 12.80 -10.36 34.29
C ARG A 55 14.09 -10.79 33.61
N LEU A 56 14.93 -9.83 33.25
CA LEU A 56 16.28 -10.07 32.72
C LEU A 56 17.17 -10.56 33.86
N GLN A 57 17.59 -11.82 33.80
CA GLN A 57 18.45 -12.45 34.81
C GLN A 57 19.70 -13.01 34.14
N GLN A 58 20.88 -12.63 34.63
CA GLN A 58 22.16 -13.04 34.04
C GLN A 58 22.21 -12.78 32.52
N GLN A 59 21.71 -11.63 32.07
CA GLN A 59 21.58 -11.25 30.65
C GLN A 59 20.69 -12.17 29.80
N THR A 60 19.93 -13.09 30.42
CA THR A 60 19.00 -13.98 29.74
C THR A 60 17.54 -13.63 30.05
N TYR A 61 16.66 -13.96 29.12
CA TYR A 61 15.21 -13.85 29.27
C TYR A 61 14.50 -14.96 28.50
N HIS A 62 13.25 -15.23 28.86
CA HIS A 62 12.43 -16.21 28.18
C HIS A 62 10.95 -15.80 28.17
N PHE A 63 10.28 -16.06 27.06
CA PHE A 63 8.84 -15.98 26.93
C PHE A 63 8.29 -17.33 26.46
N LYS A 64 7.05 -17.61 26.86
CA LYS A 64 6.26 -18.73 26.34
C LYS A 64 4.83 -18.25 26.18
N GLY A 65 4.17 -18.70 25.13
CA GLY A 65 2.80 -18.29 24.87
C GLY A 65 2.19 -19.06 23.73
N GLN A 66 1.07 -18.56 23.24
CA GLN A 66 0.37 -19.10 22.09
C GLN A 66 0.14 -18.01 21.05
N VAL A 67 0.21 -18.40 19.79
CA VAL A 67 -0.17 -17.59 18.63
C VAL A 67 -1.08 -18.42 17.73
N GLY A 68 -2.13 -17.80 17.20
CA GLY A 68 -3.04 -18.41 16.24
C GLY A 68 -2.54 -18.29 14.79
N TYR A 69 -1.71 -17.28 14.52
CA TYR A 69 -1.09 -17.02 13.22
C TYR A 69 0.20 -16.21 13.38
N PRO A 70 1.15 -16.29 12.42
CA PRO A 70 2.36 -15.48 12.44
C PRO A 70 2.05 -13.98 12.52
N VAL A 71 2.78 -13.25 13.37
CA VAL A 71 2.53 -11.84 13.65
C VAL A 71 3.83 -11.08 13.86
N GLU A 72 3.88 -9.81 13.47
CA GLU A 72 4.92 -8.89 13.90
C GLU A 72 4.84 -8.64 15.42
N ALA A 73 5.95 -8.84 16.11
CA ALA A 73 6.11 -8.66 17.54
C ALA A 73 7.26 -7.69 17.83
N THR A 74 7.17 -6.99 18.96
CA THR A 74 8.20 -6.06 19.43
C THR A 74 8.74 -6.53 20.78
N LEU A 75 10.03 -6.76 20.87
CA LEU A 75 10.77 -6.76 22.13
C LEU A 75 11.12 -5.32 22.48
N PHE A 76 10.91 -4.92 23.73
CA PHE A 76 11.33 -3.60 24.19
C PHE A 76 11.76 -3.58 25.67
N LEU A 77 12.66 -2.65 26.00
CA LEU A 77 12.95 -2.26 27.38
C LEU A 77 12.18 -0.99 27.70
N LYS A 78 11.85 -0.77 28.98
CA LYS A 78 11.21 0.48 29.39
C LYS A 78 12.28 1.59 29.53
N PRO A 79 12.29 2.63 28.67
CA PRO A 79 13.17 3.78 28.87
C PRO A 79 12.62 4.73 29.96
N GLY A 80 13.43 5.69 30.39
CA GLY A 80 12.94 6.83 31.18
C GLY A 80 12.06 7.76 30.34
N ASP A 81 11.16 8.50 30.97
CA ASP A 81 10.16 9.32 30.26
C ASP A 81 10.80 10.36 29.32
N LYS A 82 11.93 10.97 29.72
CA LYS A 82 12.67 11.93 28.89
C LYS A 82 13.27 11.27 27.65
N ASP A 83 13.86 10.08 27.80
CA ASP A 83 14.42 9.33 26.67
C ASP A 83 13.30 8.85 25.74
N ALA A 84 12.19 8.37 26.32
CA ALA A 84 11.00 7.97 25.57
C ALA A 84 10.44 9.12 24.73
N GLU A 85 10.40 10.33 25.30
CA GLU A 85 9.98 11.55 24.60
C GLU A 85 10.97 11.93 23.50
N TYR A 86 12.27 11.93 23.80
CA TYR A 86 13.32 12.23 22.83
C TYR A 86 13.23 11.33 21.58
N TYR A 87 13.10 10.01 21.76
CA TYR A 87 12.97 9.09 20.63
C TYR A 87 11.58 9.12 19.96
N ARG A 88 10.55 9.68 20.60
CA ARG A 88 9.24 9.91 19.98
C ARG A 88 9.25 11.13 19.08
N GLN A 89 9.98 12.17 19.48
CA GLN A 89 10.10 13.43 18.74
C GLN A 89 11.17 13.38 17.65
N THR A 90 12.20 12.55 17.84
CA THR A 90 13.24 12.33 16.84
C THR A 90 12.88 11.18 15.90
N ARG A 91 13.51 11.14 14.72
CA ARG A 91 13.43 10.00 13.80
C ARG A 91 14.56 8.98 14.03
N LEU A 92 15.19 9.02 15.19
CA LEU A 92 16.32 8.15 15.51
C LEU A 92 15.86 6.74 15.84
N LEU A 93 16.69 5.76 15.49
CA LEU A 93 16.45 4.36 15.84
C LEU A 93 16.54 4.18 17.36
N LYS A 94 15.53 3.55 17.93
CA LYS A 94 15.46 3.29 19.37
C LYS A 94 16.42 2.15 19.74
N PRO A 95 17.43 2.35 20.60
CA PRO A 95 18.33 1.26 21.00
C PRO A 95 17.64 0.17 21.82
N TYR A 96 16.51 0.51 22.44
CA TYR A 96 15.76 -0.33 23.37
C TYR A 96 14.52 -1.03 22.74
N GLU A 97 14.39 -1.07 21.41
CA GLU A 97 13.30 -1.79 20.73
C GLU A 97 13.84 -2.66 19.58
N HIS A 98 13.25 -3.85 19.39
CA HIS A 98 13.51 -4.71 18.24
C HIS A 98 12.21 -5.36 17.76
N THR A 99 11.99 -5.34 16.45
CA THR A 99 10.81 -5.91 15.80
C THR A 99 11.19 -7.14 14.99
N PHE A 100 10.38 -8.19 15.12
CA PHE A 100 10.59 -9.49 14.46
C PHE A 100 9.24 -10.17 14.23
N TYR A 101 9.21 -11.28 13.50
CA TYR A 101 8.01 -12.10 13.38
C TYR A 101 7.99 -13.24 14.40
N LEU A 102 6.87 -13.33 15.12
CA LEU A 102 6.56 -14.38 16.06
C LEU A 102 5.62 -15.38 15.39
N ASP A 103 6.03 -16.63 15.32
CA ASP A 103 5.22 -17.77 14.89
C ASP A 103 5.29 -18.90 15.95
N ALA A 104 4.58 -19.99 15.68
CA ALA A 104 4.48 -21.12 16.60
C ALA A 104 5.72 -22.02 16.53
N ALA A 105 6.85 -21.49 17.01
CA ALA A 105 8.14 -22.14 16.96
C ALA A 105 8.91 -22.00 18.28
N ALA A 106 10.07 -22.67 18.34
CA ALA A 106 11.09 -22.41 19.34
C ALA A 106 12.07 -21.38 18.79
N LEU A 107 11.88 -20.11 19.18
CA LEU A 107 12.67 -18.98 18.72
C LEU A 107 13.84 -18.68 19.67
N THR A 108 14.91 -18.16 19.09
CA THR A 108 16.06 -17.61 19.82
C THR A 108 16.30 -16.16 19.41
N ALA A 109 16.43 -15.25 20.37
CA ALA A 109 16.71 -13.82 20.16
C ALA A 109 18.00 -13.39 20.86
N THR A 110 19.07 -13.17 20.11
CA THR A 110 20.41 -12.88 20.67
C THR A 110 20.89 -11.50 20.23
N SER A 111 21.33 -10.68 21.18
CA SER A 111 22.06 -9.44 20.92
C SER A 111 23.36 -9.36 21.74
N ALA A 112 24.48 -9.17 21.03
CA ALA A 112 25.78 -8.86 21.62
C ALA A 112 25.94 -7.37 21.96
N GLY A 113 24.98 -6.52 21.55
CA GLY A 113 24.98 -5.08 21.76
C GLY A 113 23.65 -4.62 22.35
N GLU A 114 23.08 -3.58 21.75
CA GLU A 114 21.78 -3.02 22.15
C GLU A 114 20.62 -3.92 21.70
N LEU A 115 19.44 -3.78 22.31
CA LEU A 115 18.29 -4.62 21.97
C LEU A 115 17.92 -4.53 20.48
N ARG A 116 18.03 -3.35 19.87
CA ARG A 116 17.75 -3.16 18.42
C ARG A 116 18.57 -4.05 17.49
N GLU A 117 19.75 -4.49 17.93
CA GLU A 117 20.72 -5.29 17.16
C GLU A 117 20.46 -6.80 17.27
N THR A 118 19.35 -7.18 17.91
CA THR A 118 18.96 -8.58 18.08
C THR A 118 18.85 -9.30 16.74
N THR A 119 19.37 -10.53 16.71
CA THR A 119 19.09 -11.50 15.65
C THR A 119 18.11 -12.53 16.19
N VAL A 120 16.97 -12.70 15.50
CA VAL A 120 15.97 -13.71 15.85
C VAL A 120 16.03 -14.88 14.86
N THR A 121 16.00 -16.10 15.37
CA THR A 121 16.05 -17.34 14.57
C THR A 121 15.05 -18.37 15.11
N GLY A 122 14.78 -19.41 14.33
CA GLY A 122 13.93 -20.55 14.71
C GLY A 122 12.50 -20.49 14.18
N GLY A 123 11.99 -19.29 13.87
CA GLY A 123 10.68 -19.10 13.22
C GLY A 123 10.80 -19.01 11.69
N ALA A 124 9.87 -19.64 10.98
CA ALA A 124 9.81 -19.62 9.52
C ALA A 124 9.40 -18.23 8.99
N ALA A 125 8.46 -17.56 9.66
CA ALA A 125 8.01 -16.23 9.27
C ALA A 125 9.14 -15.19 9.42
N GLU A 126 9.94 -15.31 10.48
CA GLU A 126 11.09 -14.43 10.69
C GLU A 126 12.21 -14.71 9.67
N ALA A 127 12.45 -15.98 9.33
CA ALA A 127 13.41 -16.33 8.28
C ALA A 127 13.00 -15.75 6.92
N ASP A 128 11.72 -15.86 6.56
CA ASP A 128 11.17 -15.27 5.33
C ASP A 128 11.32 -13.74 5.33
N ARG A 129 11.04 -13.07 6.45
CA ARG A 129 11.21 -11.62 6.62
C ARG A 129 12.65 -11.20 6.40
N GLN A 130 13.61 -11.89 7.03
CA GLN A 130 15.02 -11.60 6.90
C GLN A 130 15.51 -11.81 5.45
N ALA A 131 15.03 -12.85 4.77
CA ALA A 131 15.38 -13.12 3.38
C ALA A 131 14.93 -12.00 2.43
N ILE A 132 13.66 -11.59 2.48
CA ILE A 132 13.17 -10.50 1.63
C ILE A 132 13.77 -9.15 2.01
N GLU A 133 13.98 -8.88 3.31
CA GLU A 133 14.60 -7.63 3.75
C GLU A 133 16.05 -7.50 3.25
N ALA A 134 16.82 -8.58 3.25
CA ALA A 134 18.18 -8.58 2.71
C ALA A 134 18.19 -8.19 1.22
N GLU A 135 17.27 -8.74 0.43
CA GLU A 135 17.15 -8.37 -0.98
C GLU A 135 16.71 -6.91 -1.16
N LEU A 136 15.67 -6.48 -0.46
CA LEU A 136 15.16 -5.11 -0.54
C LEU A 136 16.21 -4.08 -0.09
N SER A 137 17.00 -4.41 0.93
CA SER A 137 18.11 -3.58 1.41
C SER A 137 19.22 -3.47 0.36
N ALA A 138 19.55 -4.55 -0.34
CA ALA A 138 20.53 -4.50 -1.42
C ALA A 138 20.08 -3.59 -2.57
N ILE A 139 18.80 -3.65 -2.97
CA ILE A 139 18.22 -2.75 -3.98
C ILE A 139 18.30 -1.30 -3.50
N TYR A 140 17.87 -1.04 -2.26
CA TYR A 140 17.91 0.31 -1.67
C TYR A 140 19.34 0.88 -1.64
N GLN A 141 20.32 0.11 -1.14
CA GLN A 141 21.71 0.54 -1.07
C GLN A 141 22.32 0.80 -2.46
N ARG A 142 21.97 0.00 -3.47
CA ARG A 142 22.36 0.25 -4.86
C ARG A 142 21.80 1.58 -5.35
N GLY A 143 20.52 1.84 -5.09
CA GLY A 143 19.88 3.11 -5.45
C GLY A 143 20.50 4.34 -4.81
N GLU A 144 20.75 4.28 -3.51
CA GLU A 144 21.42 5.36 -2.79
C GLU A 144 22.83 5.64 -3.32
N LYS A 145 23.56 4.60 -3.75
CA LYS A 145 24.85 4.77 -4.45
C LYS A 145 24.71 5.40 -5.83
N GLU A 146 23.65 5.07 -6.58
CA GLU A 146 23.46 5.53 -7.97
C GLU A 146 23.01 7.01 -8.05
N TYR A 147 22.06 7.42 -7.19
CA TYR A 147 21.46 8.75 -7.25
C TYR A 147 21.38 9.49 -5.93
N GLY A 148 21.83 8.94 -4.80
CA GLY A 148 21.71 9.60 -3.48
C GLY A 148 22.37 10.99 -3.46
N ALA A 149 23.62 11.07 -3.90
CA ALA A 149 24.36 12.33 -4.00
C ALA A 149 23.75 13.30 -5.05
N LYS A 150 23.26 12.77 -6.18
CA LYS A 150 22.59 13.57 -7.22
C LYS A 150 21.29 14.17 -6.68
N ARG A 151 20.53 13.39 -5.91
CA ARG A 151 19.30 13.81 -5.25
C ARG A 151 19.60 14.93 -4.28
N GLU A 152 20.56 14.74 -3.38
CA GLU A 152 20.96 15.78 -2.43
C GLU A 152 21.37 17.09 -3.12
N ALA A 153 22.24 17.01 -4.13
CA ALA A 153 22.67 18.18 -4.90
C ALA A 153 21.48 18.87 -5.60
N ALA A 154 20.59 18.11 -6.24
CA ALA A 154 19.42 18.66 -6.95
C ALA A 154 18.46 19.41 -6.01
N TYR A 155 18.17 18.84 -4.84
CA TYR A 155 17.30 19.47 -3.84
C TYR A 155 17.96 20.69 -3.19
N ASN A 156 19.26 20.65 -2.89
CA ASN A 156 20.00 21.79 -2.34
C ASN A 156 20.06 22.96 -3.34
N ALA A 157 20.26 22.65 -4.63
CA ALA A 157 20.27 23.63 -5.71
C ALA A 157 18.87 24.12 -6.11
N LYS A 158 17.80 23.46 -5.65
CA LYS A 158 16.40 23.68 -6.09
C LYS A 158 16.25 23.58 -7.63
N ASP A 159 17.07 22.75 -8.27
CA ASP A 159 17.06 22.55 -9.73
C ASP A 159 15.90 21.61 -10.10
N SER A 160 14.85 22.15 -10.70
CA SER A 160 13.64 21.41 -11.05
C SER A 160 13.88 20.33 -12.12
N VAL A 161 14.84 20.53 -13.03
CA VAL A 161 15.19 19.57 -14.08
C VAL A 161 15.96 18.41 -13.46
N ALA A 162 16.95 18.71 -12.62
CA ALA A 162 17.71 17.70 -11.90
C ALA A 162 16.82 16.90 -10.93
N ILE A 163 15.91 17.57 -10.21
CA ILE A 163 14.91 16.92 -9.34
C ILE A 163 14.05 15.96 -10.15
N ALA A 164 13.55 16.37 -11.32
CA ALA A 164 12.76 15.50 -12.18
C ALA A 164 13.56 14.27 -12.67
N ALA A 165 14.84 14.45 -13.01
CA ALA A 165 15.71 13.36 -13.44
C ALA A 165 15.97 12.33 -12.32
N VAL A 166 16.35 12.78 -11.12
CA VAL A 166 16.58 11.87 -9.98
C VAL A 166 15.29 11.19 -9.51
N THR A 167 14.16 11.87 -9.63
CA THR A 167 12.85 11.30 -9.30
C THR A 167 12.53 10.11 -10.21
N ARG A 168 12.82 10.19 -11.52
CA ARG A 168 12.65 9.04 -12.43
C ARG A 168 13.53 7.86 -12.04
N LEU A 169 14.78 8.10 -11.62
CA LEU A 169 15.66 7.03 -11.15
C LEU A 169 15.12 6.36 -9.89
N SER A 170 14.55 7.13 -8.95
CA SER A 170 13.91 6.54 -7.76
C SER A 170 12.72 5.64 -8.10
N TYR A 171 11.95 5.97 -9.14
CA TYR A 171 10.84 5.13 -9.57
C TYR A 171 11.29 3.75 -10.05
N ARG A 172 12.44 3.66 -10.75
CA ARG A 172 12.98 2.35 -11.16
C ARG A 172 13.34 1.48 -9.96
N ASN A 173 13.95 2.03 -8.92
CA ASN A 173 14.24 1.28 -7.70
C ASN A 173 12.97 0.87 -6.94
N ASP A 174 11.96 1.73 -6.92
CA ASP A 174 10.67 1.36 -6.33
C ASP A 174 10.02 0.22 -7.13
N ASP A 175 10.03 0.27 -8.46
CA ASP A 175 9.51 -0.79 -9.33
C ASP A 175 10.26 -2.12 -9.11
N GLU A 176 11.59 -2.09 -8.98
CA GLU A 176 12.41 -3.27 -8.66
C GLU A 176 12.06 -3.86 -7.28
N ARG A 177 11.85 -3.01 -6.27
CA ARG A 177 11.45 -3.46 -4.92
C ARG A 177 10.07 -4.08 -4.91
N GLU A 178 9.11 -3.49 -5.63
CA GLU A 178 7.77 -4.05 -5.76
C GLU A 178 7.79 -5.38 -6.54
N ALA A 179 8.61 -5.48 -7.59
CA ALA A 179 8.83 -6.73 -8.32
C ALA A 179 9.44 -7.83 -7.42
N ALA A 180 10.41 -7.48 -6.56
CA ALA A 180 11.00 -8.40 -5.60
C ALA A 180 9.96 -8.95 -4.60
N LYS A 181 9.11 -8.08 -4.03
CA LYS A 181 8.01 -8.50 -3.14
C LYS A 181 7.02 -9.41 -3.85
N LEU A 182 6.60 -9.04 -5.07
CA LEU A 182 5.66 -9.85 -5.84
C LEU A 182 6.22 -11.25 -6.12
N ARG A 183 7.47 -11.31 -6.59
CA ARG A 183 8.15 -12.57 -6.87
C ARG A 183 8.28 -13.42 -5.59
N PHE A 184 8.64 -12.81 -4.47
CA PHE A 184 8.70 -13.50 -3.19
C PHE A 184 7.35 -14.09 -2.80
N MET A 185 6.27 -13.32 -2.86
CA MET A 185 4.91 -13.82 -2.57
C MET A 185 4.50 -14.98 -3.48
N GLN A 186 4.88 -14.94 -4.76
CA GLN A 186 4.61 -16.00 -5.73
C GLN A 186 5.40 -17.28 -5.46
N GLN A 187 6.67 -17.15 -5.03
CA GLN A 187 7.54 -18.29 -4.72
C GLN A 187 7.27 -18.88 -3.33
N HIS A 188 6.75 -18.07 -2.41
CA HIS A 188 6.46 -18.44 -1.03
C HIS A 188 4.97 -18.21 -0.68
N PRO A 189 4.01 -18.89 -1.35
CA PRO A 189 2.58 -18.62 -1.19
C PRO A 189 2.08 -18.84 0.26
N GLN A 190 2.76 -19.67 1.04
CA GLN A 190 2.42 -19.97 2.44
C GLN A 190 3.31 -19.23 3.44
N THR A 191 4.00 -18.16 3.03
CA THR A 191 4.84 -17.38 3.96
C THR A 191 4.03 -16.75 5.09
N GLY A 192 4.57 -16.78 6.31
CA GLY A 192 3.96 -16.15 7.49
C GLY A 192 3.86 -14.63 7.40
N ILE A 193 4.60 -14.00 6.48
CA ILE A 193 4.59 -12.54 6.27
C ILE A 193 3.68 -12.10 5.12
N MET A 194 2.88 -13.01 4.54
CA MET A 194 2.12 -12.74 3.31
C MET A 194 1.23 -11.50 3.43
N LEU A 195 0.50 -11.35 4.53
CA LEU A 195 -0.40 -10.20 4.71
C LEU A 195 0.35 -8.86 4.73
N LYS A 196 1.54 -8.81 5.34
CA LYS A 196 2.38 -7.62 5.38
C LYS A 196 2.87 -7.26 3.99
N LEU A 197 3.38 -8.24 3.25
CA LEU A 197 3.83 -8.04 1.87
C LEU A 197 2.67 -7.58 0.97
N LEU A 198 1.50 -8.21 1.08
CA LEU A 198 0.30 -7.80 0.36
C LEU A 198 -0.09 -6.37 0.70
N GLN A 199 -0.12 -5.98 1.98
CA GLN A 199 -0.47 -4.62 2.40
C GLN A 199 0.51 -3.58 1.87
N GLU A 200 1.81 -3.88 1.88
CA GLU A 200 2.85 -2.99 1.37
C GLU A 200 2.81 -2.87 -0.15
N TYR A 201 2.73 -4.01 -0.85
CA TYR A 201 2.68 -4.07 -2.31
C TYR A 201 1.41 -3.41 -2.87
N THR A 202 0.30 -3.52 -2.15
CA THR A 202 -1.01 -2.97 -2.56
C THR A 202 -1.39 -1.67 -1.85
N ARG A 203 -0.40 -0.90 -1.38
CA ARG A 203 -0.64 0.37 -0.67
C ARG A 203 -1.41 1.37 -1.53
N THR A 204 -1.14 1.41 -2.83
CA THR A 204 -1.70 2.41 -3.75
C THR A 204 -2.68 1.82 -4.77
N LYS A 205 -2.55 0.53 -5.09
CA LYS A 205 -3.40 -0.19 -6.05
C LYS A 205 -3.48 -1.68 -5.69
N ILE A 206 -4.67 -2.26 -5.76
CA ILE A 206 -4.86 -3.71 -5.81
C ILE A 206 -5.17 -4.09 -7.27
N ASN A 207 -4.34 -4.95 -7.87
CA ASN A 207 -4.71 -5.64 -9.10
C ASN A 207 -5.35 -6.99 -8.72
N PRO A 208 -6.68 -7.13 -8.75
CA PRO A 208 -7.35 -8.32 -8.24
C PRO A 208 -7.02 -9.60 -9.03
N VAL A 209 -6.58 -9.50 -10.29
CA VAL A 209 -6.16 -10.65 -11.10
C VAL A 209 -4.83 -11.23 -10.58
N VAL A 210 -3.90 -10.36 -10.21
CA VAL A 210 -2.58 -10.77 -9.67
C VAL A 210 -2.68 -11.16 -8.19
N ILE A 211 -3.44 -10.37 -7.42
CA ILE A 211 -3.52 -10.48 -5.97
C ILE A 211 -4.51 -11.56 -5.51
N GLY A 212 -5.56 -11.81 -6.29
CA GLY A 212 -6.58 -12.82 -5.97
C GLY A 212 -5.97 -14.18 -5.65
N PRO A 213 -5.18 -14.79 -6.56
CA PRO A 213 -4.54 -16.08 -6.31
C PRO A 213 -3.60 -16.08 -5.10
N LEU A 214 -2.86 -14.99 -4.86
CA LEU A 214 -1.95 -14.88 -3.70
C LEU A 214 -2.72 -14.84 -2.37
N TYR A 215 -3.78 -14.03 -2.30
CA TYR A 215 -4.66 -13.98 -1.14
C TYR A 215 -5.39 -15.31 -0.93
N ASP A 216 -5.80 -15.97 -2.01
CA ASP A 216 -6.54 -17.20 -1.92
C ASP A 216 -5.68 -18.38 -1.49
N GLY A 217 -4.41 -18.39 -1.92
CA GLY A 217 -3.41 -19.42 -1.61
C GLY A 217 -2.54 -19.13 -0.39
N MET A 218 -2.84 -18.13 0.43
CA MET A 218 -2.07 -17.86 1.66
C MET A 218 -2.43 -18.80 2.82
N LEU A 219 -1.64 -18.76 3.90
CA LEU A 219 -1.90 -19.55 5.11
C LEU A 219 -3.36 -19.38 5.58
N PRO A 220 -4.11 -20.48 5.81
CA PRO A 220 -5.50 -20.39 6.24
C PRO A 220 -5.70 -19.57 7.53
N SER A 221 -4.77 -19.68 8.48
CA SER A 221 -4.79 -18.92 9.73
C SER A 221 -4.61 -17.42 9.53
N LEU A 222 -3.79 -17.00 8.55
CA LEU A 222 -3.70 -15.59 8.15
C LEU A 222 -4.99 -15.16 7.45
N LYS A 223 -5.58 -15.99 6.58
CA LYS A 223 -6.82 -15.64 5.86
C LYS A 223 -8.02 -15.44 6.76
N THR A 224 -8.12 -16.19 7.86
CA THR A 224 -9.20 -16.09 8.85
C THR A 224 -8.90 -15.10 9.98
N SER A 225 -7.69 -14.55 10.07
CA SER A 225 -7.36 -13.46 11.01
C SER A 225 -8.18 -12.19 10.71
N PRO A 226 -8.40 -11.30 11.69
CA PRO A 226 -9.06 -10.00 11.46
C PRO A 226 -8.43 -9.18 10.32
N GLU A 227 -7.10 -9.20 10.24
CA GLU A 227 -6.32 -8.50 9.21
C GLU A 227 -6.51 -9.15 7.83
N GLY A 228 -6.56 -10.48 7.79
CA GLY A 228 -6.87 -11.24 6.58
C GLY A 228 -8.27 -10.95 6.06
N VAL A 229 -9.28 -11.00 6.93
CA VAL A 229 -10.68 -10.67 6.58
C VAL A 229 -10.80 -9.21 6.13
N ALA A 230 -10.12 -8.29 6.80
CA ALA A 230 -10.08 -6.89 6.38
C ALA A 230 -9.44 -6.72 4.99
N TYR A 231 -8.35 -7.43 4.71
CA TYR A 231 -7.73 -7.45 3.39
C TYR A 231 -8.65 -8.04 2.32
N GLY A 232 -9.35 -9.14 2.63
CA GLY A 232 -10.34 -9.75 1.75
C GLY A 232 -11.46 -8.79 1.33
N ARG A 233 -11.94 -7.95 2.25
CA ARG A 233 -12.92 -6.89 1.93
C ARG A 233 -12.34 -5.83 0.99
N ARG A 234 -11.08 -5.41 1.19
CA ARG A 234 -10.40 -4.49 0.26
C ARG A 234 -10.23 -5.10 -1.13
N LEU A 235 -9.86 -6.38 -1.19
CA LEU A 235 -9.72 -7.12 -2.44
C LEU A 235 -11.06 -7.28 -3.16
N ALA A 236 -12.15 -7.54 -2.43
CA ALA A 236 -13.50 -7.60 -2.99
C ALA A 236 -13.90 -6.26 -3.62
N LYS A 237 -13.66 -5.14 -2.93
CA LYS A 237 -13.87 -3.80 -3.49
C LYS A 237 -13.04 -3.56 -4.74
N ALA A 238 -11.77 -3.98 -4.75
CA ALA A 238 -10.92 -3.87 -5.94
C ALA A 238 -11.43 -4.70 -7.12
N ARG A 239 -12.13 -5.82 -6.88
CA ARG A 239 -12.75 -6.64 -7.93
C ARG A 239 -13.92 -5.91 -8.62
N GLU A 240 -14.63 -5.03 -7.91
CA GLU A 240 -15.74 -4.24 -8.48
C GLU A 240 -15.26 -3.26 -9.57
N ILE A 241 -14.00 -2.84 -9.50
CA ILE A 241 -13.36 -1.92 -10.45
C ILE A 241 -12.23 -2.59 -11.26
N ALA A 242 -12.28 -3.92 -11.39
CA ALA A 242 -11.32 -4.67 -12.18
C ALA A 242 -11.47 -4.41 -13.69
N PRO A 243 -10.44 -4.71 -14.52
CA PRO A 243 -10.60 -4.73 -15.97
C PRO A 243 -11.80 -5.58 -16.41
N GLY A 244 -12.61 -5.04 -17.32
CA GLY A 244 -13.87 -5.61 -17.81
C GLY A 244 -15.12 -5.21 -17.02
N MET A 245 -14.96 -4.64 -15.81
CA MET A 245 -16.10 -4.18 -15.00
C MET A 245 -16.64 -2.83 -15.49
N PRO A 246 -17.95 -2.55 -15.36
CA PRO A 246 -18.50 -1.24 -15.64
C PRO A 246 -17.84 -0.16 -14.77
N ALA A 247 -17.52 0.98 -15.38
CA ALA A 247 -16.97 2.11 -14.66
C ALA A 247 -18.03 2.77 -13.76
N PRO A 248 -17.76 3.02 -12.46
CA PRO A 248 -18.68 3.74 -11.58
C PRO A 248 -19.11 5.10 -12.14
N ALA A 249 -20.34 5.53 -11.85
CA ALA A 249 -20.83 6.81 -12.34
C ALA A 249 -19.98 7.99 -11.82
N VAL A 250 -19.75 8.98 -12.68
CA VAL A 250 -19.19 10.29 -12.34
C VAL A 250 -20.20 11.34 -12.76
N ALA A 251 -20.50 12.29 -11.88
CA ALA A 251 -21.33 13.46 -12.14
C ALA A 251 -20.80 14.63 -11.32
N LEU A 252 -20.07 15.53 -11.95
CA LEU A 252 -19.38 16.66 -11.31
C LEU A 252 -19.41 17.89 -12.23
N GLU A 253 -19.23 19.07 -11.65
CA GLU A 253 -19.27 20.34 -12.40
C GLU A 253 -17.92 20.70 -13.02
N ASP A 254 -17.96 21.26 -14.23
CA ASP A 254 -16.81 21.85 -14.91
C ASP A 254 -16.50 23.29 -14.41
N ARG A 255 -15.50 23.94 -15.03
CA ARG A 255 -15.11 25.31 -14.64
C ARG A 255 -16.21 26.36 -14.85
N ASN A 256 -17.17 26.08 -15.74
CA ASN A 256 -18.31 26.93 -16.05
C ASN A 256 -19.55 26.61 -15.18
N GLY A 257 -19.47 25.61 -14.30
CA GLY A 257 -20.60 25.12 -13.50
C GLY A 257 -21.53 24.19 -14.28
N GLN A 258 -21.12 23.71 -15.46
CA GLN A 258 -21.89 22.74 -16.22
C GLN A 258 -21.66 21.34 -15.66
N LEU A 259 -22.75 20.62 -15.40
CA LEU A 259 -22.68 19.23 -14.98
C LEU A 259 -22.15 18.36 -16.13
N VAL A 260 -21.03 17.68 -15.89
CA VAL A 260 -20.45 16.68 -16.77
C VAL A 260 -20.65 15.31 -16.13
N THR A 261 -21.17 14.36 -16.92
CA THR A 261 -21.36 12.98 -16.46
C THR A 261 -20.52 12.02 -17.28
N LEU A 262 -20.03 10.93 -16.67
CA LEU A 262 -19.33 9.89 -17.45
C LEU A 262 -20.25 9.27 -18.51
N ALA A 263 -21.55 9.19 -18.23
CA ALA A 263 -22.55 8.67 -19.15
C ALA A 263 -22.66 9.50 -20.44
N SER A 264 -22.43 10.83 -20.39
CA SER A 264 -22.44 11.67 -21.60
C SER A 264 -21.26 11.42 -22.53
N LEU A 265 -20.25 10.66 -22.09
CA LEU A 265 -19.06 10.29 -22.85
C LEU A 265 -19.13 8.87 -23.42
N LYS A 266 -20.24 8.14 -23.21
CA LYS A 266 -20.44 6.78 -23.72
C LYS A 266 -20.26 6.73 -25.24
N GLY A 267 -19.64 5.67 -25.76
CA GLY A 267 -19.27 5.54 -27.17
C GLY A 267 -17.88 6.08 -27.52
N LYS A 268 -17.24 6.81 -26.60
CA LYS A 268 -15.82 7.18 -26.68
C LYS A 268 -14.97 6.26 -25.82
N VAL A 269 -13.69 6.13 -26.15
CA VAL A 269 -12.68 5.66 -25.20
C VAL A 269 -12.38 6.84 -24.26
N VAL A 270 -12.49 6.63 -22.95
CA VAL A 270 -12.37 7.70 -21.95
C VAL A 270 -11.22 7.42 -21.00
N LEU A 271 -10.34 8.40 -20.82
CA LEU A 271 -9.35 8.39 -19.74
C LEU A 271 -9.85 9.26 -18.59
N LEU A 272 -10.20 8.63 -17.46
CA LEU A 272 -10.36 9.35 -16.20
C LEU A 272 -8.97 9.66 -15.64
N ASP A 273 -8.66 10.95 -15.47
CA ASP A 273 -7.41 11.38 -14.86
C ASP A 273 -7.67 12.02 -13.51
N PHE A 274 -7.41 11.29 -12.43
CA PHE A 274 -7.52 11.81 -11.07
C PHE A 274 -6.27 12.61 -10.73
N TRP A 275 -6.44 13.91 -10.47
CA TRP A 275 -5.34 14.86 -10.28
C TRP A 275 -5.67 15.95 -9.24
N GLY A 276 -4.79 16.93 -9.08
CA GLY A 276 -5.04 18.14 -8.29
C GLY A 276 -4.00 19.21 -8.56
N SER A 277 -4.33 20.49 -8.37
CA SER A 277 -3.44 21.62 -8.70
C SER A 277 -2.10 21.59 -7.93
N TRP A 278 -2.13 21.04 -6.72
CA TRP A 278 -0.99 20.87 -5.82
C TRP A 278 -0.10 19.65 -6.16
N CYS A 279 -0.56 18.76 -7.04
CA CYS A 279 0.09 17.48 -7.33
C CYS A 279 1.17 17.64 -8.41
N TYR A 280 2.42 17.86 -8.00
CA TYR A 280 3.55 17.97 -8.92
C TYR A 280 3.68 16.77 -9.90
N PRO A 281 3.61 15.49 -9.45
CA PRO A 281 3.66 14.36 -10.37
C PRO A 281 2.51 14.32 -11.39
N CYS A 282 1.33 14.82 -11.02
CA CYS A 282 0.19 14.93 -11.93
C CYS A 282 0.50 15.92 -13.06
N ARG A 283 0.99 17.11 -12.68
CA ARG A 283 1.33 18.18 -13.64
C ARG A 283 2.48 17.77 -14.57
N MET A 284 3.43 16.99 -14.08
CA MET A 284 4.48 16.37 -14.89
C MET A 284 3.95 15.36 -15.92
N SER A 285 2.72 14.83 -15.74
CA SER A 285 2.08 13.93 -16.71
C SER A 285 1.29 14.68 -17.80
N HIS A 286 0.89 15.93 -17.57
CA HIS A 286 0.04 16.69 -18.50
C HIS A 286 0.65 16.89 -19.90
N PRO A 287 1.97 17.13 -20.08
CA PRO A 287 2.56 17.22 -21.41
C PRO A 287 2.35 15.95 -22.25
N HIS A 288 2.50 14.77 -21.65
CA HIS A 288 2.23 13.48 -22.30
C HIS A 288 0.73 13.32 -22.59
N LEU A 289 -0.15 13.72 -21.66
CA LEU A 289 -1.59 13.70 -21.89
C LEU A 289 -2.04 14.60 -23.04
N ARG A 290 -1.41 15.78 -23.23
CA ARG A 290 -1.67 16.64 -24.39
C ARG A 290 -1.30 15.96 -25.70
N GLU A 291 -0.16 15.28 -25.74
CA GLU A 291 0.30 14.55 -26.93
C GLU A 291 -0.69 13.46 -27.32
N VAL A 292 -1.06 12.58 -26.39
CA VAL A 292 -2.00 11.48 -26.67
C VAL A 292 -3.41 11.98 -26.97
N TYR A 293 -3.85 13.06 -26.30
CA TYR A 293 -5.14 13.68 -26.60
C TYR A 293 -5.18 14.23 -28.02
N ALA A 294 -4.14 14.99 -28.43
CA ALA A 294 -4.04 15.52 -29.77
C ALA A 294 -4.02 14.40 -30.84
N ARG A 295 -3.34 13.28 -30.54
CA ARG A 295 -3.25 12.12 -31.44
C ARG A 295 -4.58 11.39 -31.62
N TYR A 296 -5.29 11.10 -30.53
CA TYR A 296 -6.44 10.18 -30.58
C TYR A 296 -7.81 10.85 -30.47
N LYS A 297 -7.92 12.16 -30.18
CA LYS A 297 -9.22 12.84 -30.01
C LYS A 297 -10.15 12.63 -31.22
N ALA A 298 -9.61 12.72 -32.43
CA ALA A 298 -10.38 12.51 -33.66
C ALA A 298 -10.83 11.04 -33.86
N ALA A 299 -10.18 10.07 -33.21
CA ALA A 299 -10.54 8.65 -33.24
C ALA A 299 -11.61 8.27 -32.18
N GLY A 300 -12.18 9.25 -31.49
CA GLY A 300 -13.17 9.03 -30.44
C GLY A 300 -12.57 8.84 -29.05
N PHE A 301 -11.44 9.51 -28.76
CA PHE A 301 -10.84 9.56 -27.43
C PHE A 301 -11.26 10.83 -26.67
N GLU A 302 -11.52 10.70 -25.37
CA GLU A 302 -11.73 11.81 -24.44
C GLU A 302 -10.91 11.65 -23.17
N ILE A 303 -10.45 12.76 -22.59
CA ILE A 303 -9.92 12.78 -21.22
C ILE A 303 -10.93 13.52 -20.35
N LEU A 304 -11.31 12.91 -19.23
CA LEU A 304 -12.09 13.56 -18.17
C LEU A 304 -11.18 13.69 -16.94
N GLY A 305 -10.62 14.88 -16.75
CA GLY A 305 -9.83 15.19 -15.57
C GLY A 305 -10.72 15.39 -14.35
N VAL A 306 -10.52 14.58 -13.31
CA VAL A 306 -11.23 14.66 -12.02
C VAL A 306 -10.29 15.25 -10.98
N SER A 307 -10.46 16.54 -10.68
CA SER A 307 -9.57 17.24 -9.74
C SER A 307 -10.02 17.11 -8.30
N ASN A 308 -9.06 16.86 -7.40
CA ASN A 308 -9.21 16.81 -5.96
C ASN A 308 -8.22 17.76 -5.29
N GLU A 309 -8.73 18.88 -4.81
CA GLU A 309 -7.94 19.92 -4.18
C GLU A 309 -7.72 19.69 -2.68
N ARG A 310 -6.66 20.29 -2.14
CA ARG A 310 -6.28 20.21 -0.72
C ARG A 310 -6.39 21.58 -0.05
N GLY A 311 -6.64 21.57 1.25
CA GLY A 311 -6.77 22.78 2.08
C GLY A 311 -8.16 23.40 1.96
N ASP A 312 -8.25 24.71 2.20
CA ASP A 312 -9.52 25.45 2.23
C ASP A 312 -10.29 25.37 0.89
N PRO A 313 -11.55 24.87 0.91
CA PRO A 313 -12.42 24.83 -0.26
C PRO A 313 -12.66 26.16 -0.97
N ALA A 314 -12.61 27.29 -0.25
CA ALA A 314 -12.90 28.60 -0.82
C ALA A 314 -11.97 28.96 -2.01
N GLY A 315 -10.73 28.44 -2.00
CA GLY A 315 -9.74 28.69 -3.05
C GLY A 315 -9.57 27.57 -4.08
N TRP A 316 -10.35 26.49 -4.02
CA TRP A 316 -10.15 25.32 -4.90
C TRP A 316 -10.35 25.65 -6.38
N LYS A 317 -11.46 26.33 -6.73
CA LYS A 317 -11.80 26.65 -8.12
C LYS A 317 -10.74 27.52 -8.79
N GLU A 318 -10.21 28.51 -8.09
CA GLU A 318 -9.17 29.41 -8.60
C GLU A 318 -7.85 28.65 -8.86
N LYS A 319 -7.36 27.90 -7.86
CA LYS A 319 -6.11 27.11 -7.99
C LYS A 319 -6.19 26.08 -9.11
N TRP A 320 -7.32 25.39 -9.19
CA TRP A 320 -7.60 24.40 -10.23
C TRP A 320 -7.63 25.04 -11.62
N THR A 321 -8.36 26.15 -11.80
CA THR A 321 -8.44 26.86 -13.09
C THR A 321 -7.07 27.37 -13.53
N LYS A 322 -6.32 28.01 -12.62
CA LYS A 322 -4.97 28.48 -12.88
C LYS A 322 -4.02 27.35 -13.31
N ALA A 323 -4.12 26.19 -12.66
CA ALA A 323 -3.31 25.02 -13.03
C ALA A 323 -3.66 24.50 -14.42
N MET A 324 -4.95 24.41 -14.76
CA MET A 324 -5.41 24.01 -16.10
C MET A 324 -4.89 24.96 -17.19
N ASP A 325 -4.97 26.27 -16.95
CA ASP A 325 -4.49 27.28 -17.90
C ASP A 325 -2.97 27.21 -18.07
N THR A 326 -2.24 27.06 -16.96
CA THR A 326 -0.77 26.92 -16.98
C THR A 326 -0.33 25.66 -17.71
N ASP A 327 -1.04 24.55 -17.50
CA ASP A 327 -0.71 23.25 -18.09
C ASP A 327 -1.34 23.07 -19.48
N GLN A 328 -2.06 24.09 -19.97
CA GLN A 328 -2.71 24.11 -21.29
C GLN A 328 -3.64 22.91 -21.50
N MET A 329 -4.45 22.60 -20.49
CA MET A 329 -5.39 21.48 -20.52
C MET A 329 -6.63 21.86 -21.33
N THR A 330 -6.86 21.17 -22.45
CA THR A 330 -7.93 21.47 -23.42
C THR A 330 -9.06 20.43 -23.42
N TRP A 331 -8.94 19.38 -22.62
CA TRP A 331 -9.95 18.35 -22.43
C TRP A 331 -10.92 18.68 -21.28
N LEU A 332 -11.97 17.87 -21.12
CA LEU A 332 -12.98 18.06 -20.09
C LEU A 332 -12.36 17.90 -18.69
N ASN A 333 -12.66 18.83 -17.80
CA ASN A 333 -12.19 18.78 -16.43
C ASN A 333 -13.34 19.13 -15.49
N VAL A 334 -13.43 18.37 -14.40
CA VAL A 334 -14.41 18.55 -13.33
C VAL A 334 -13.74 18.66 -11.97
N LEU A 335 -14.36 19.40 -11.06
CA LEU A 335 -13.86 19.59 -9.70
C LEU A 335 -14.68 18.76 -8.71
N ASN A 336 -14.02 17.86 -7.98
CA ASN A 336 -14.64 17.17 -6.86
C ASN A 336 -14.69 18.10 -5.63
N THR A 337 -15.85 18.73 -5.42
CA THR A 337 -16.11 19.66 -4.31
C THR A 337 -16.62 18.99 -3.03
N ALA A 338 -16.94 17.69 -3.08
CA ALA A 338 -17.33 16.94 -1.89
C ALA A 338 -16.21 17.02 -0.84
N ALA A 339 -16.54 17.54 0.35
CA ALA A 339 -15.61 17.68 1.45
C ALA A 339 -14.96 16.32 1.76
N SER A 340 -13.64 16.33 2.00
CA SER A 340 -12.81 15.15 2.28
C SER A 340 -13.26 14.31 3.50
N THR A 341 -14.33 14.72 4.19
CA THR A 341 -14.94 14.02 5.34
C THR A 341 -15.82 12.85 4.92
N ASP A 342 -16.42 12.88 3.72
CA ASP A 342 -17.27 11.79 3.22
C ASP A 342 -16.43 10.73 2.49
N LYS A 343 -15.45 10.16 3.22
CA LYS A 343 -14.52 9.13 2.74
C LYS A 343 -15.20 7.90 2.12
N GLU A 344 -16.50 7.72 2.34
CA GLU A 344 -17.26 6.54 1.93
C GLU A 344 -18.28 6.81 0.78
N LYS A 345 -18.34 8.02 0.21
CA LYS A 345 -19.36 8.33 -0.83
C LYS A 345 -18.86 9.16 -2.03
N GLY A 346 -17.58 9.52 -2.08
CA GLY A 346 -17.02 10.34 -3.16
C GLY A 346 -16.51 9.54 -4.37
N VAL A 347 -16.29 10.23 -5.48
CA VAL A 347 -15.74 9.65 -6.73
C VAL A 347 -14.40 8.94 -6.52
N LEU A 348 -13.57 9.42 -5.58
CA LEU A 348 -12.29 8.77 -5.23
C LEU A 348 -12.51 7.37 -4.64
N ASP A 349 -13.52 7.22 -3.77
CA ASP A 349 -13.77 5.94 -3.11
C ASP A 349 -14.41 4.92 -4.06
N ALA A 350 -15.32 5.39 -4.94
CA ALA A 350 -15.92 4.58 -5.98
C ALA A 350 -14.88 3.95 -6.92
N TYR A 351 -13.77 4.65 -7.18
CA TYR A 351 -12.67 4.17 -8.02
C TYR A 351 -11.44 3.67 -7.23
N ASP A 352 -11.55 3.54 -5.90
CA ASP A 352 -10.47 3.15 -4.99
C ASP A 352 -9.17 3.96 -5.22
N VAL A 353 -9.28 5.27 -5.42
CA VAL A 353 -8.16 6.18 -5.66
C VAL A 353 -7.50 6.52 -4.32
N LYS A 354 -6.31 5.95 -4.08
CA LYS A 354 -5.52 6.16 -2.86
C LYS A 354 -4.24 6.98 -3.09
N ALA A 355 -3.92 7.31 -4.33
CA ALA A 355 -2.75 8.09 -4.71
C ALA A 355 -3.03 8.90 -5.98
N PHE A 356 -2.25 9.99 -6.15
CA PHE A 356 -2.34 10.88 -7.31
C PHE A 356 -0.98 10.95 -8.02
N PRO A 357 -0.94 10.97 -9.37
CA PRO A 357 -2.09 10.77 -10.25
C PRO A 357 -2.58 9.31 -10.24
N THR A 358 -3.86 9.11 -10.53
CA THR A 358 -4.40 7.80 -10.91
C THR A 358 -5.14 7.96 -12.22
N LYS A 359 -4.83 7.11 -13.20
CA LYS A 359 -5.47 7.11 -14.51
C LYS A 359 -6.26 5.83 -14.73
N ILE A 360 -7.49 5.95 -15.19
CA ILE A 360 -8.37 4.81 -15.45
C ILE A 360 -8.89 4.93 -16.88
N LEU A 361 -8.48 3.99 -17.72
CA LEU A 361 -8.92 3.93 -19.11
C LEU A 361 -10.19 3.11 -19.21
N ILE A 362 -11.16 3.61 -19.96
CA ILE A 362 -12.50 3.04 -20.12
C ILE A 362 -12.77 2.88 -21.63
N ASP A 363 -13.33 1.74 -22.03
CA ASP A 363 -13.70 1.47 -23.42
C ASP A 363 -15.02 2.15 -23.83
N ARG A 364 -15.41 1.98 -25.11
CA ARG A 364 -16.61 2.62 -25.68
C ARG A 364 -17.90 2.13 -25.04
N GLU A 365 -17.89 0.92 -24.48
CA GLU A 365 -19.00 0.29 -23.78
C GLU A 365 -19.13 0.78 -22.33
N GLY A 366 -18.14 1.52 -21.82
CA GLY A 366 -18.12 2.04 -20.45
C GLY A 366 -17.51 1.06 -19.44
N LYS A 367 -16.68 0.11 -19.89
CA LYS A 367 -15.96 -0.84 -19.03
C LYS A 367 -14.53 -0.41 -18.81
N ILE A 368 -14.02 -0.66 -17.60
CA ILE A 368 -12.64 -0.37 -17.23
C ILE A 368 -11.70 -1.28 -18.02
N VAL A 369 -10.68 -0.70 -18.64
CA VAL A 369 -9.63 -1.40 -19.36
C VAL A 369 -8.39 -1.58 -18.47
N VAL A 370 -7.94 -0.49 -17.85
CA VAL A 370 -6.76 -0.51 -16.97
C VAL A 370 -6.80 0.62 -15.95
N LYS A 371 -6.25 0.36 -14.76
CA LYS A 371 -5.94 1.36 -13.71
C LYS A 371 -4.43 1.50 -13.54
N LEU A 372 -3.93 2.71 -13.73
CA LEU A 372 -2.52 3.10 -13.67
C LEU A 372 -2.35 4.11 -12.53
N VAL A 373 -1.35 3.94 -11.68
CA VAL A 373 -1.14 4.80 -10.50
C VAL A 373 0.28 5.33 -10.51
N GLY A 374 0.42 6.64 -10.31
CA GLY A 374 1.69 7.34 -10.45
C GLY A 374 1.98 7.80 -11.89
N ASN A 375 3.19 8.31 -12.10
CA ASN A 375 3.66 8.85 -13.38
C ASN A 375 5.01 8.22 -13.78
N SER A 376 5.18 6.91 -13.53
CA SER A 376 6.37 6.17 -13.96
C SER A 376 6.37 5.97 -15.48
N GLU A 377 7.55 5.69 -16.06
CA GLU A 377 7.67 5.36 -17.50
C GLU A 377 6.80 4.14 -17.85
N GLY A 378 6.85 3.08 -17.05
CA GLY A 378 5.99 1.91 -17.26
C GLY A 378 4.49 2.21 -17.20
N SER A 379 4.05 3.17 -16.39
CA SER A 379 2.64 3.60 -16.40
C SER A 379 2.27 4.36 -17.67
N ARG A 380 3.19 5.14 -18.23
CA ARG A 380 2.97 5.89 -19.48
C ARG A 380 2.95 4.95 -20.68
N ASP A 381 3.91 4.04 -20.76
CA ASP A 381 3.99 3.05 -21.84
C ASP A 381 2.76 2.12 -21.83
N ALA A 382 2.29 1.73 -20.64
CA ALA A 382 1.07 0.95 -20.51
C ALA A 382 -0.19 1.71 -20.96
N LEU A 383 -0.26 3.03 -20.73
CA LEU A 383 -1.35 3.86 -21.25
C LEU A 383 -1.29 3.91 -22.78
N ASP A 384 -0.13 4.22 -23.34
CA ASP A 384 0.06 4.39 -24.78
C ASP A 384 -0.26 3.09 -25.54
N ALA A 385 0.21 1.95 -25.03
CA ALA A 385 -0.10 0.64 -25.60
C ALA A 385 -1.61 0.32 -25.58
N GLN A 386 -2.34 0.70 -24.53
CA GLN A 386 -3.79 0.48 -24.48
C GLN A 386 -4.56 1.43 -25.39
N LEU A 387 -4.12 2.69 -25.51
CA LEU A 387 -4.71 3.64 -26.46
C LEU A 387 -4.50 3.18 -27.89
N GLU A 388 -3.28 2.76 -28.26
CA GLU A 388 -2.99 2.21 -29.58
C GLU A 388 -3.85 0.97 -29.88
N ARG A 389 -4.00 0.06 -28.91
CA ARG A 389 -4.86 -1.12 -29.07
C ARG A 389 -6.34 -0.79 -29.31
N LEU A 390 -6.85 0.29 -28.72
CA LEU A 390 -8.28 0.63 -28.77
C LEU A 390 -8.66 1.64 -29.89
N LEU A 391 -7.68 2.43 -30.32
CA LEU A 391 -7.87 3.63 -31.14
C LEU A 391 -6.86 3.75 -32.30
N GLY A 392 -5.83 2.90 -32.33
CA GLY A 392 -4.92 2.76 -33.46
C GLY A 392 -5.71 2.40 -34.71
N LYS A 393 -5.26 2.89 -35.87
CA LYS A 393 -5.89 2.54 -37.14
C LYS A 393 -5.51 1.09 -37.46
N GLU A 394 -6.48 0.26 -37.84
CA GLU A 394 -6.16 -0.96 -38.58
C GLU A 394 -5.41 -0.54 -39.84
N HIS A 395 -4.17 -1.01 -39.98
CA HIS A 395 -3.33 -0.75 -41.14
C HIS A 395 -3.79 -1.53 -42.36
#